data_AF-A0A365ZTI6-F1
#
_entry.id   AF-A0A365ZTI6-F1
#
_cell.length_a   1.000
_cell.length_b   1.000
_cell.length_c   1.000
_cell.angle_alpha   90.00
_cell.angle_beta   90.00
_cell.angle_gamma   90.00
#
_symmetry.space_group_name_H-M   'P 1'
#
loop_
_entity.id
_entity.type
_entity.pdbx_description
1 polymer ?
#
loop_
_entity_poly.entity_id
_entity_poly.type
_entity_poly.pdbx_seq_one_letter_code
_entity_poly.pdbx_strand_id
1 'polypeptide(L)' 'MLAHLDPTARVVVILAGLLALYVLSGFIWPYTACPACNGGKHHSPTGKNWRSCGKCGGSGKKVRLISRILGRGD' A
#
# COMPACT_ATOMS: atom_id res chain seq x y z
N MET A 1 -21.16 -16.36 -17.63
CA MET A 1 -19.84 -16.95 -17.96
C MET A 1 -19.17 -17.60 -16.74
N LEU A 2 -18.94 -16.88 -15.63
CA LEU A 2 -18.38 -17.45 -14.38
C LEU A 2 -19.23 -18.57 -13.74
N ALA A 3 -20.55 -18.49 -13.83
CA ALA A 3 -21.48 -19.48 -13.24
C ALA A 3 -21.58 -20.81 -14.00
N HIS A 4 -20.86 -20.98 -15.12
CA HIS A 4 -20.78 -22.24 -15.86
C HIS A 4 -19.42 -22.96 -15.70
N LEU A 5 -18.45 -22.33 -15.05
CA LEU A 5 -17.13 -22.92 -14.81
C LEU A 5 -17.21 -23.95 -13.66
N ASP A 6 -16.30 -24.91 -13.68
CA ASP A 6 -16.08 -25.83 -12.57
C ASP A 6 -15.73 -25.06 -11.27
N PRO A 7 -16.04 -25.60 -10.08
CA PRO A 7 -15.79 -24.93 -8.81
C PRO A 7 -14.32 -24.51 -8.63
N THR A 8 -13.39 -25.36 -9.05
CA THR A 8 -11.95 -25.11 -9.02
C THR A 8 -11.57 -23.97 -9.96
N ALA A 9 -12.05 -24.01 -11.20
CA ALA A 9 -11.79 -22.99 -12.21
C ALA A 9 -12.32 -21.61 -11.77
N ARG A 10 -13.47 -21.56 -11.08
CA ARG A 10 -14.00 -20.31 -10.51
C ARG A 10 -13.05 -19.70 -9.49
N VAL A 11 -12.55 -20.50 -8.54
CA VAL A 11 -11.63 -20.04 -7.50
C VAL A 11 -10.35 -19.48 -8.14
N VAL A 12 -9.78 -20.18 -9.12
CA VAL A 12 -8.58 -19.73 -9.83
C VAL A 12 -8.80 -18.37 -10.49
N VAL A 13 -9.92 -18.18 -11.20
CA VAL A 13 -10.22 -16.91 -11.88
C VAL A 13 -10.41 -15.77 -10.86
N ILE A 14 -11.09 -16.02 -9.74
CA ILE A 14 -11.28 -15.02 -8.68
C ILE A 14 -9.93 -14.62 -8.08
N LEU A 15 -9.09 -15.60 -7.71
CA LEU A 15 -7.78 -15.33 -7.14
C LEU A 15 -6.89 -14.57 -8.12
N ALA A 16 -6.88 -14.96 -9.40
CA ALA A 16 -6.14 -14.24 -10.44
C ALA A 16 -6.60 -12.78 -10.58
N GLY A 17 -7.93 -12.55 -10.57
CA GLY A 17 -8.50 -11.21 -10.62
C GLY A 17 -8.11 -10.35 -9.41
N LEU A 18 -8.19 -10.91 -8.20
CA LEU A 18 -7.77 -10.22 -6.97
C LEU A 18 -6.28 -9.89 -6.99
N LEU A 19 -5.44 -10.80 -7.47
CA LEU A 19 -4.00 -10.59 -7.58
C LEU A 19 -3.68 -9.48 -8.58
N ALA A 20 -4.36 -9.47 -9.73
CA ALA A 20 -4.23 -8.40 -10.73
C ALA A 20 -4.63 -7.03 -10.15
N LEU A 21 -5.75 -6.95 -9.44
CA LEU A 21 -6.19 -5.73 -8.76
C LEU A 21 -5.20 -5.27 -7.69
N TYR A 22 -4.60 -6.20 -6.95
CA TYR A 22 -3.60 -5.89 -5.93
C TYR A 22 -2.33 -5.29 -6.54
N VAL A 23 -1.83 -5.89 -7.63
CA VAL A 23 -0.69 -5.37 -8.41
C VAL A 23 -1.00 -3.98 -8.98
N LEU A 24 -2.17 -3.81 -9.62
CA LEU A 24 -2.64 -2.51 -10.11
C LEU A 24 -2.72 -1.47 -8.99
N SER A 25 -3.16 -1.86 -7.79
CA SER A 25 -3.22 -0.94 -6.66
C SER A 25 -1.84 -0.40 -6.25
N GLY A 26 -0.79 -1.22 -6.32
CA GLY A 26 0.59 -0.79 -6.10
C GLY A 26 1.12 0.09 -7.24
N PHE A 27 0.68 -0.20 -8.45
CA PHE A 27 1.01 0.57 -9.65
C PHE A 27 0.25 1.89 -9.80
N ILE A 28 -0.87 2.10 -9.13
CA ILE A 28 -1.57 3.41 -9.14
C ILE A 28 -1.21 4.19 -7.86
N TRP A 29 -1.28 3.56 -6.69
CA TRP A 29 -1.01 4.18 -5.39
C TRP A 29 0.22 3.56 -4.72
N PRO A 30 1.43 4.09 -4.98
CA PRO A 30 2.66 3.47 -4.51
C PRO A 30 2.91 3.74 -3.02
N TYR A 31 2.38 4.86 -2.51
CA TYR A 31 2.64 5.38 -1.17
C TYR A 31 1.48 5.11 -0.20
N THR A 32 1.81 4.92 1.07
CA THR A 32 0.90 4.87 2.21
C THR A 32 1.40 5.80 3.32
N ALA A 33 0.54 6.16 4.27
CA ALA A 33 0.95 6.95 5.42
C ALA A 33 2.02 6.20 6.23
N CYS A 34 3.07 6.89 6.65
CA CYS A 34 4.02 6.31 7.58
C CYS A 34 3.33 6.08 8.93
N PRO A 35 3.21 4.85 9.45
CA PRO A 35 2.47 4.60 10.71
C PRO A 35 3.16 5.21 11.93
N ALA A 36 4.47 5.45 11.86
CA ALA A 36 5.24 6.03 12.96
C ALA A 36 5.02 7.54 13.13
N CYS A 37 4.66 8.25 12.05
CA CYS A 37 4.41 9.69 12.09
C CYS A 37 3.07 10.09 11.49
N ASN A 38 2.22 9.12 11.15
CA ASN A 38 0.91 9.31 10.53
C ASN A 38 0.84 10.45 9.48
N GLY A 39 1.76 10.45 8.51
CA GLY A 39 1.81 11.52 7.49
C GLY A 39 2.67 12.74 7.84
N GLY A 40 3.58 12.66 8.82
CA GLY A 40 4.45 13.77 9.25
C GLY A 40 4.03 14.45 10.56
N LYS A 41 2.94 13.98 11.18
CA LYS A 41 2.42 14.42 12.47
C LYS A 41 3.01 13.58 13.59
N HIS A 42 3.95 14.15 14.35
CA HIS A 42 4.49 13.52 15.55
C HIS A 42 3.70 13.94 16.79
N HIS A 43 3.40 12.97 17.66
CA HIS A 43 2.75 13.23 18.94
C HIS A 43 3.76 13.84 19.93
N SER A 44 3.41 14.95 20.58
CA SER A 44 4.17 15.60 21.66
C SER A 44 3.29 15.65 22.92
N PRO A 45 3.86 15.60 24.14
CA PRO A 45 3.10 15.75 25.38
C PRO A 45 2.24 17.03 25.44
N THR A 46 2.65 18.07 24.72
CA THR A 46 2.00 19.39 24.65
C THR A 46 1.20 19.65 23.36
N GLY A 47 1.09 18.70 22.43
CA GLY A 47 0.33 18.88 21.19
C GLY A 47 0.85 18.09 19.97
N LYS A 48 0.51 18.55 18.75
CA LYS A 48 1.05 18.00 17.49
C LYS A 48 2.26 18.82 17.08
N ASN A 49 3.42 18.17 16.93
CA ASN A 49 4.62 18.81 16.40
C ASN A 49 4.98 18.24 15.02
N TRP A 50 5.38 19.11 14.11
CA TRP A 50 5.87 18.71 12.78
C TRP A 50 7.39 18.53 12.87
N ARG A 51 7.87 17.30 12.66
CA ARG A 51 9.30 16.97 12.59
C ARG A 51 9.55 16.04 11.42
N SER A 52 10.76 16.08 10.87
CA SER A 52 11.19 15.12 9.86
C SER A 52 11.26 13.71 10.46
N CYS A 53 10.39 12.82 10.00
CA CYS A 53 10.43 11.42 10.40
C CYS A 53 11.68 10.74 9.83
N GLY A 54 12.61 10.31 10.69
CA GLY A 54 13.82 9.60 10.28
C GLY A 54 13.57 8.27 9.55
N LYS A 55 12.41 7.64 9.71
CA LYS A 55 12.05 6.40 9.01
C LYS A 55 11.58 6.60 7.57
N CYS A 56 11.19 7.81 7.18
CA CYS A 56 10.74 8.12 5.81
C CYS A 56 11.35 9.40 5.23
N GLY A 57 12.46 9.90 5.83
CA GLY A 57 13.14 11.11 5.41
C GLY A 57 12.31 12.40 5.55
N GLY A 58 11.27 12.41 6.40
CA GLY A 58 10.41 13.57 6.60
C GLY A 58 9.26 13.73 5.60
N SER A 59 9.11 12.84 4.62
CA SER A 59 8.03 12.91 3.61
C SER A 59 6.64 12.54 4.14
N GLY A 60 6.53 12.00 5.35
CA GLY A 60 5.27 11.51 5.93
C GLY A 60 4.70 10.25 5.27
N LYS A 61 5.29 9.77 4.18
CA LYS A 61 4.80 8.64 3.38
C LYS A 61 5.81 7.49 3.34
N LYS A 62 5.34 6.28 3.10
CA LYS A 62 6.16 5.07 2.88
C LYS A 62 5.69 4.36 1.61
N VAL A 63 6.62 3.71 0.92
CA VAL A 63 6.29 2.86 -0.23
C VAL A 63 5.64 1.56 0.27
N ARG A 64 4.52 1.17 -0.34
CA ARG A 64 3.87 -0.13 -0.04
C ARG A 64 4.74 -1.27 -0.55
N LEU A 65 4.69 -2.43 0.12
CA LEU A 65 5.51 -3.59 -0.24
C LEU A 65 5.33 -4.02 -1.70
N ILE A 66 4.07 -4.13 -2.15
CA ILE A 66 3.76 -4.49 -3.54
C ILE A 66 4.37 -3.49 -4.54
N SER A 67 4.36 -2.21 -4.21
CA SER A 67 4.94 -1.15 -5.05
C SER A 67 6.45 -1.23 -5.10
N ARG A 68 7.10 -1.55 -3.96
CA ARG A 68 8.54 -1.79 -3.90
C ARG A 68 8.96 -3.02 -4.74
N ILE A 69 8.18 -4.10 -4.71
CA ILE A 69 8.43 -5.28 -5.55
C ILE A 69 8.31 -4.93 -7.04
N LEU A 70 7.37 -4.03 -7.39
CA LEU A 70 7.22 -3.49 -8.74
C LEU A 70 8.26 -2.44 -9.12
N GLY A 71 9.27 -2.16 -8.27
CA GLY A 71 10.29 -1.14 -8.54
C GLY A 71 9.75 0.29 -8.53
N ARG A 72 8.67 0.56 -7.80
CA ARG A 72 8.00 1.86 -7.73
C ARG A 72 8.15 2.47 -6.34
N GLY A 73 8.92 3.56 -6.22
CA GLY A 73 8.92 4.40 -5.02
C GLY A 73 10.28 4.98 -4.62
N ASP A 74 10.96 5.62 -5.56
CA ASP A 74 12.27 6.26 -5.36
C ASP A 74 12.10 7.75 -5.04
#